data_AF-A0A5D0GGM7-F1
#
_entry.id   AF-A0A5D0GGM7-F1
#
_cell.length_a   1.000
_cell.length_b   1.000
_cell.length_c   1.000
_cell.angle_alpha   90.00
_cell.angle_beta   90.00
_cell.angle_gamma   90.00
#
_symmetry.space_group_name_H-M   'P 1'
#
loop_
_entity.id
_entity.type
_entity.pdbx_description
1 polymer ?
#
loop_
_entity_poly.entity_id
_entity_poly.type
_entity_poly.pdbx_seq_one_letter_code
_entity_poly.pdbx_strand_id
1 'polypeptide(L)'
;MASTSEVGHAKNVANFQDLIAFVNGYGATYNPSKNSLKLPQLEALYTQASASLDNVVNKNTEYNNAVNNRVEAFADLRPLSTRLVNALEATNASKEKIDDAKGFNRKIQGKRASKKEEPVDPNQPAPKTISSSQQSYDQQIQHFEGMISVLASEPSYTPNETELQVATLQTKLQTLKDTNAQVSKAYAEVSNSRLERNKILYSDDKGLVDTAGEVKKYVKSVYGATSPEFGQIKGIAFKKEK
;
A
#
# COMPACT_ATOMS: atom_id res chain seq x y z
N MET A 1 33.16 19.17 8.70
CA MET A 1 31.92 18.40 8.89
C MET A 1 31.45 17.96 7.52
N ALA A 2 31.38 16.65 7.28
CA ALA A 2 31.01 16.10 5.98
C ALA A 2 29.62 16.58 5.53
N SER A 3 29.44 16.72 4.22
CA SER A 3 28.20 17.14 3.54
C SER A 3 26.93 16.57 4.19
N THR A 4 26.15 17.42 4.86
CA THR A 4 24.85 17.07 5.47
C THR A 4 23.72 17.23 4.44
N SER A 5 23.83 16.54 3.31
CA SER A 5 22.77 16.52 2.28
C SER A 5 21.63 15.56 2.60
N GLU A 6 21.75 14.78 3.67
CA GLU A 6 20.72 13.86 4.13
C GLU A 6 19.50 14.63 4.67
N VAL A 7 18.33 14.34 4.10
CA VAL A 7 17.03 14.96 4.39
C VAL A 7 15.97 13.88 4.56
N GLY A 8 14.78 14.22 5.06
CA GLY A 8 13.67 13.27 5.22
C GLY A 8 13.06 13.22 6.63
N HIS A 9 11.98 12.44 6.76
CA HIS A 9 11.21 12.31 8.00
C HIS A 9 12.07 11.80 9.17
N ALA A 10 12.78 10.68 8.97
CA ALA A 10 13.65 10.09 9.99
C ALA A 10 14.77 11.05 10.40
N LYS A 11 15.34 11.79 9.44
CA LYS A 11 16.41 12.75 9.73
C LYS A 11 15.92 13.93 10.55
N ASN A 12 14.70 14.43 10.30
CA ASN A 12 14.08 15.45 11.15
C ASN A 12 13.91 14.94 12.59
N VAL A 13 13.46 13.70 12.79
CA VAL A 13 13.29 13.11 14.13
C VAL A 13 14.64 12.95 14.85
N ALA A 14 15.67 12.45 14.16
CA ALA A 14 17.02 12.33 14.73
C ALA A 14 17.61 13.70 15.11
N ASN A 15 17.47 14.69 14.22
CA ASN A 15 17.93 16.06 14.49
C ASN A 15 17.16 16.71 15.66
N PHE A 16 15.90 16.33 15.89
CA PHE A 16 15.13 16.79 17.05
C PHE A 16 15.67 16.21 18.36
N GLN A 17 16.07 14.94 18.36
CA GLN A 17 16.75 14.32 19.49
C GLN A 17 18.06 15.05 19.82
N ASP A 18 18.87 15.37 18.80
CA ASP A 18 20.12 16.14 18.97
C ASP A 18 19.83 17.53 19.59
N LEU A 19 18.78 18.21 19.10
CA LEU A 19 18.36 19.50 19.64
C LEU A 19 17.94 19.39 21.11
N ILE A 20 17.17 18.36 21.47
CA ILE A 20 16.76 18.09 22.87
C ILE A 20 17.98 17.83 23.75
N ALA A 21 18.99 17.08 23.27
CA ALA A 21 20.20 16.81 24.03
C ALA A 21 20.96 18.09 24.40
N PHE A 22 21.12 19.03 23.45
CA PHE A 22 21.71 20.34 23.74
C PHE A 22 20.88 21.15 24.73
N VAL A 23 19.56 21.21 24.50
CA VAL A 23 18.61 21.91 25.37
C VAL A 23 18.66 21.39 26.81
N ASN A 24 18.74 20.07 26.99
CA ASN A 24 18.91 19.45 28.29
C ASN A 24 20.26 19.80 28.93
N GLY A 25 21.33 19.81 28.13
CA GLY A 25 22.67 20.20 28.57
C GLY A 25 22.79 21.65 29.06
N TYR A 26 21.90 22.55 28.62
CA TYR A 26 21.84 23.92 29.11
C TYR A 26 21.31 24.03 30.56
N GLY A 27 20.56 23.03 31.04
CA GLY A 27 20.05 23.03 32.41
C GLY A 27 19.15 24.23 32.72
N ALA A 28 19.34 24.87 33.88
CA ALA A 28 18.43 25.88 34.42
C ALA A 28 18.29 27.17 33.58
N THR A 29 19.25 27.46 32.69
CA THR A 29 19.17 28.62 31.77
C THR A 29 18.17 28.39 30.64
N TYR A 30 17.84 27.13 30.33
CA TYR A 30 16.74 26.81 29.44
C TYR A 30 15.42 26.73 30.22
N ASN A 31 14.69 27.84 30.27
CA ASN A 31 13.45 27.98 31.03
C ASN A 31 12.32 28.68 30.23
N PRO A 32 11.82 28.07 29.13
CA PRO A 32 10.80 28.69 28.30
C PRO A 32 9.45 28.78 29.01
N SER A 33 8.75 29.92 28.82
CA SER A 33 7.38 30.11 29.31
C SER A 33 6.35 29.33 28.48
N LYS A 34 6.57 29.17 27.18
CA LYS A 34 5.69 28.41 26.27
C LYS A 34 5.77 26.91 26.61
N ASN A 35 4.63 26.32 26.99
CA ASN A 35 4.59 24.93 27.46
C ASN A 35 5.12 23.91 26.44
N SER A 36 4.86 24.12 25.14
CA SER A 36 5.34 23.21 24.08
C SER A 36 6.86 23.15 23.93
N LEU A 37 7.60 24.13 24.48
CA LEU A 37 9.06 24.19 24.40
C LEU A 37 9.75 23.60 25.64
N LYS A 38 9.00 23.23 26.67
CA LYS A 38 9.57 22.64 27.88
C LYS A 38 10.05 21.21 27.59
N LEU A 39 11.13 20.79 28.25
CA LEU A 39 11.78 19.49 28.03
C LEU A 39 10.80 18.29 28.00
N PRO A 40 9.87 18.13 28.97
CA PRO A 40 8.94 17.01 28.94
C PRO A 40 8.04 16.97 27.68
N GLN A 41 7.64 18.13 27.17
CA GLN A 41 6.83 18.24 25.96
C GLN A 41 7.65 17.96 24.70
N LEU A 42 8.93 18.37 24.66
CA LEU A 42 9.83 18.03 23.57
C LEU A 42 10.09 16.52 23.50
N GLU A 43 10.36 15.88 24.64
CA GLU A 43 10.57 14.43 24.75
C GLU A 43 9.31 13.63 24.37
N ALA A 44 8.13 14.10 24.78
CA ALA A 44 6.86 13.52 24.37
C ALA A 44 6.65 13.62 22.85
N LEU A 45 6.94 14.78 22.24
CA LEU A 45 6.84 14.97 20.79
C LEU A 45 7.85 14.10 20.03
N TYR A 46 9.08 13.98 20.53
CA TYR A 46 10.08 13.06 19.96
C TYR A 46 9.61 11.60 20.00
N THR A 47 9.04 11.16 21.12
CA THR A 47 8.51 9.80 21.29
C THR A 47 7.37 9.52 20.32
N GLN A 48 6.42 10.46 20.19
CA GLN A 48 5.31 10.37 19.24
C GLN A 48 5.81 10.33 17.79
N ALA A 49 6.78 11.18 17.45
CA ALA A 49 7.36 11.23 16.13
C ALA A 49 8.07 9.92 15.76
N SER A 50 8.88 9.37 16.67
CA SER A 50 9.57 8.08 16.50
C SER A 50 8.57 6.94 16.29
N ALA A 51 7.56 6.83 17.17
CA ALA A 51 6.51 5.83 17.05
C ALA A 51 5.73 5.95 15.72
N SER A 52 5.53 7.17 15.21
CA SER A 52 4.85 7.39 13.93
C SER A 52 5.67 6.90 12.73
N LEU A 53 7.01 6.96 12.80
CA LEU A 53 7.88 6.39 11.76
C LEU A 53 7.78 4.86 11.76
N ASP A 54 7.88 4.24 12.93
CA ASP A 54 7.78 2.78 13.07
C ASP A 54 6.41 2.28 12.61
N ASN A 55 5.34 3.00 12.95
CA ASN A 55 3.99 2.66 12.50
C ASN A 55 3.86 2.70 10.97
N VAL A 56 4.46 3.68 10.29
CA VAL A 56 4.45 3.71 8.81
C VAL A 56 5.20 2.51 8.24
N VAL A 57 6.36 2.14 8.80
CA VAL A 57 7.13 0.96 8.36
C VAL A 57 6.33 -0.33 8.54
N ASN A 58 5.70 -0.50 9.70
CA ASN A 58 4.88 -1.67 10.01
C ASN A 58 3.69 -1.78 9.05
N LYS A 59 2.93 -0.69 8.87
CA LYS A 59 1.78 -0.66 7.94
C LYS A 59 2.17 -0.85 6.48
N ASN A 60 3.35 -0.36 6.07
CA ASN A 60 3.85 -0.60 4.72
C ASN A 60 4.23 -2.07 4.51
N THR A 61 4.80 -2.72 5.52
CA THR A 61 5.11 -4.15 5.51
C THR A 61 3.84 -4.99 5.43
N GLU A 62 2.83 -4.67 6.24
CA GLU A 62 1.51 -5.33 6.19
C GLU A 62 0.85 -5.19 4.81
N TYR A 63 0.92 -4.00 4.20
CA TYR A 63 0.45 -3.78 2.82
C TYR A 63 1.18 -4.65 1.80
N ASN A 64 2.52 -4.70 1.85
CA ASN A 64 3.31 -5.54 0.95
C ASN A 64 2.96 -7.02 1.10
N ASN A 65 2.79 -7.50 2.33
CA ASN A 65 2.39 -8.88 2.60
C ASN A 65 0.99 -9.17 2.04
N ALA A 66 0.03 -8.26 2.20
CA ALA A 66 -1.31 -8.40 1.62
C ALA A 66 -1.25 -8.49 0.08
N VAL A 67 -0.40 -7.68 -0.56
CA VAL A 67 -0.18 -7.72 -2.02
C VAL A 67 0.40 -9.07 -2.44
N ASN A 68 1.43 -9.56 -1.74
CA ASN A 68 2.04 -10.86 -2.03
C ASN A 68 1.04 -12.01 -1.89
N ASN A 69 0.30 -12.05 -0.77
CA ASN A 69 -0.72 -13.06 -0.53
C ASN A 69 -1.79 -13.08 -1.62
N ARG A 70 -2.22 -11.89 -2.11
CA ARG A 70 -3.16 -11.81 -3.24
C ARG A 70 -2.53 -12.33 -4.54
N VAL A 71 -1.27 -12.01 -4.83
CA VAL A 71 -0.58 -12.54 -6.01
C VAL A 71 -0.52 -14.07 -5.97
N GLU A 72 -0.12 -14.63 -4.83
CA GLU A 72 -0.05 -16.08 -4.61
C GLU A 72 -1.41 -16.75 -4.73
N ALA A 73 -2.45 -16.18 -4.13
CA ALA A 73 -3.81 -16.75 -4.18
C ALA A 73 -4.35 -16.88 -5.61
N PHE A 74 -3.96 -15.98 -6.53
CA PHE A 74 -4.41 -15.98 -7.93
C PHE A 74 -3.47 -16.73 -8.88
N ALA A 75 -2.31 -17.19 -8.44
CA ALA A 75 -1.25 -17.71 -9.32
C ALA A 75 -1.70 -18.92 -10.17
N ASP A 76 -2.50 -19.81 -9.57
CA ASP A 76 -3.02 -21.05 -10.15
C ASP A 76 -4.40 -20.90 -10.82
N LEU A 77 -5.02 -19.71 -10.79
CA LEU A 77 -6.40 -19.53 -11.27
C LEU A 77 -6.56 -19.88 -12.76
N ARG A 78 -5.58 -19.51 -13.59
CA ARG A 78 -5.59 -19.79 -15.03
C ARG A 78 -5.46 -21.27 -15.38
N PRO A 79 -4.45 -22.02 -14.88
CA PRO A 79 -4.37 -23.45 -15.14
C PRO A 79 -5.57 -24.21 -14.55
N LEU A 80 -6.03 -23.84 -13.34
CA LEU A 80 -7.23 -24.43 -12.75
C LEU A 80 -8.46 -24.24 -13.66
N SER A 81 -8.70 -23.02 -14.13
CA SER A 81 -9.85 -22.72 -15.02
C SER A 81 -9.84 -23.51 -16.32
N THR A 82 -8.66 -23.83 -16.85
CA THR A 82 -8.55 -24.70 -18.03
C THR A 82 -8.93 -26.14 -17.70
N ARG A 83 -8.47 -26.66 -16.55
CA ARG A 83 -8.82 -28.00 -16.08
C ARG A 83 -10.33 -28.14 -15.83
N LEU A 84 -10.97 -27.12 -15.28
CA LEU A 84 -12.41 -27.10 -15.05
C LEU A 84 -13.23 -27.23 -16.34
N VAL A 85 -12.83 -26.52 -17.40
CA VAL A 85 -13.47 -26.66 -18.72
C VAL A 85 -13.33 -28.09 -19.23
N ASN A 86 -12.13 -28.66 -19.19
CA ASN A 86 -11.91 -30.03 -19.67
C ASN A 86 -12.65 -31.07 -18.83
N ALA A 87 -12.74 -30.85 -17.52
CA ALA A 87 -13.52 -31.71 -16.63
C ALA A 87 -15.01 -31.66 -16.97
N LEU A 88 -15.56 -30.47 -17.27
CA LEU A 88 -16.93 -30.31 -17.73
C LEU A 88 -17.18 -30.94 -19.11
N GLU A 89 -16.21 -30.85 -20.04
CA GLU A 89 -16.31 -31.49 -21.36
C GLU A 89 -16.34 -33.02 -21.30
N ALA A 90 -15.81 -33.61 -20.22
CA ALA A 90 -15.82 -35.05 -20.01
C ALA A 90 -17.14 -35.57 -19.40
N THR A 91 -18.11 -34.69 -19.13
CA THR A 91 -19.43 -35.08 -18.58
C THR A 91 -20.50 -35.13 -19.68
N ASN A 92 -21.76 -35.31 -19.28
CA ASN A 92 -22.92 -35.23 -20.18
C ASN A 92 -23.45 -33.79 -20.31
N ALA A 93 -22.63 -32.78 -20.05
CA ALA A 93 -23.02 -31.37 -20.16
C ALA A 93 -23.46 -31.03 -21.59
N SER A 94 -24.46 -30.15 -21.71
CA SER A 94 -24.86 -29.65 -23.03
C SER A 94 -23.76 -28.79 -23.65
N LYS A 95 -23.80 -28.66 -24.98
CA LYS A 95 -22.85 -27.82 -25.72
C LYS A 95 -22.87 -26.37 -25.23
N GLU A 96 -24.05 -25.85 -24.92
CA GLU A 96 -24.26 -24.48 -24.44
C GLU A 96 -23.56 -24.25 -23.11
N LYS A 97 -23.68 -25.17 -22.15
CA LYS A 97 -22.97 -25.07 -20.85
C LYS A 97 -21.46 -25.13 -21.00
N ILE A 98 -20.97 -25.98 -21.89
CA ILE A 98 -19.54 -26.06 -22.21
C ILE A 98 -19.06 -24.73 -22.83
N ASP A 99 -19.83 -24.14 -23.75
CA ASP A 99 -19.51 -22.88 -24.40
C ASP A 99 -19.56 -21.69 -23.42
N ASP A 100 -20.48 -21.70 -22.46
CA ASP A 100 -20.53 -20.74 -21.35
C ASP A 100 -19.27 -20.83 -20.46
N ALA A 101 -18.90 -22.04 -20.05
CA ALA A 101 -17.67 -22.28 -19.28
C ALA A 101 -16.42 -21.82 -20.05
N LYS A 102 -16.32 -22.15 -21.35
CA LYS A 102 -15.26 -21.64 -22.24
C LYS A 102 -15.25 -20.12 -22.32
N GLY A 103 -16.42 -19.49 -22.31
CA GLY A 103 -16.59 -18.04 -22.25
C GLY A 103 -15.90 -17.44 -21.03
N PHE A 104 -16.19 -17.97 -19.84
CA PHE A 104 -15.55 -17.53 -18.59
C PHE A 104 -14.05 -17.83 -18.57
N ASN A 105 -13.61 -19.04 -18.96
CA ASN A 105 -12.20 -19.37 -19.03
C ASN A 105 -11.45 -18.38 -19.93
N ARG A 106 -12.00 -18.07 -21.11
CA ARG A 106 -11.38 -17.12 -22.04
C ARG A 106 -11.14 -15.75 -21.39
N LYS A 107 -12.10 -15.25 -20.60
CA LYS A 107 -11.95 -13.99 -19.87
C LYS A 107 -10.89 -14.08 -18.77
N ILE A 108 -10.84 -15.19 -18.03
CA ILE A 108 -9.81 -15.46 -17.00
C ILE A 108 -8.41 -15.50 -17.64
N GLN A 109 -8.27 -16.11 -18.82
CA GLN A 109 -7.03 -16.12 -19.60
C GLN A 109 -6.66 -14.77 -20.21
N GLY A 110 -7.53 -13.76 -20.13
CA GLY A 110 -7.31 -12.45 -20.76
C GLY A 110 -7.40 -12.49 -22.29
N LYS A 111 -8.07 -13.49 -22.85
CA LYS A 111 -8.21 -13.67 -24.30
C LYS A 111 -9.51 -13.03 -24.82
N ARG A 112 -9.47 -12.52 -26.05
CA ARG A 112 -10.66 -11.99 -26.74
C ARG A 112 -11.48 -13.11 -27.36
N ALA A 113 -12.80 -12.94 -27.39
CA ALA A 113 -13.71 -13.84 -28.12
C ALA A 113 -13.48 -13.77 -29.65
N SER A 114 -13.29 -12.57 -30.18
CA SER A 114 -12.95 -12.32 -31.59
C SER A 114 -11.46 -12.04 -31.79
N LYS A 115 -10.94 -12.44 -32.96
CA LYS A 115 -9.59 -12.02 -33.38
C LYS A 115 -9.57 -10.50 -33.59
N LYS A 116 -8.41 -9.89 -33.35
CA LYS A 116 -8.19 -8.48 -33.69
C LYS A 116 -8.20 -8.36 -35.22
N GLU A 117 -8.92 -7.39 -35.74
CA GLU A 117 -8.86 -7.08 -37.18
C GLU A 117 -7.46 -6.59 -37.53
N GLU A 118 -6.83 -7.25 -38.50
CA GLU A 118 -5.56 -6.84 -39.08
C GLU A 118 -5.83 -5.93 -40.28
N PRO A 119 -5.02 -4.87 -40.50
CA PRO A 119 -5.17 -4.04 -41.69
C PRO A 119 -4.97 -4.89 -42.95
N VAL A 120 -5.95 -4.85 -43.84
CA VAL A 120 -6.00 -5.62 -45.09
C VAL A 120 -4.96 -5.10 -46.10
N ASP A 121 -4.49 -3.87 -45.93
CA ASP A 121 -3.44 -3.21 -46.72
C ASP A 121 -2.37 -2.61 -45.77
N PRO A 122 -1.07 -2.94 -45.94
CA PRO A 122 0.03 -2.36 -45.17
C PRO A 122 0.12 -0.83 -45.19
N ASN A 123 -0.48 -0.17 -46.20
CA ASN A 123 -0.47 1.29 -46.35
C ASN A 123 -1.67 1.98 -45.71
N GLN A 124 -2.64 1.23 -45.15
CA GLN A 124 -3.76 1.82 -44.42
C GLN A 124 -3.46 1.91 -42.92
N PRO A 125 -3.91 2.98 -42.24
CA PRO A 125 -3.77 3.09 -40.80
C PRO A 125 -4.50 1.93 -40.12
N ALA A 126 -3.85 1.34 -39.11
CA ALA A 126 -4.42 0.22 -38.37
C ALA A 126 -5.82 0.57 -37.83
N PRO A 127 -6.77 -0.39 -37.86
CA PRO A 127 -8.10 -0.16 -37.33
C PRO A 127 -8.06 0.35 -35.88
N LYS A 128 -8.87 1.37 -35.56
CA LYS A 128 -8.99 1.87 -34.19
C LYS A 128 -9.61 0.78 -33.32
N THR A 129 -8.81 0.19 -32.42
CA THR A 129 -9.28 -0.82 -31.47
C THR A 129 -9.34 -0.28 -30.05
N ILE A 130 -10.44 -0.54 -29.35
CA ILE A 130 -10.55 -0.28 -27.90
C ILE A 130 -9.96 -1.43 -27.08
N SER A 131 -9.41 -1.14 -25.91
CA SER A 131 -9.04 -2.18 -24.95
C SER A 131 -10.29 -2.92 -24.48
N SER A 132 -10.21 -4.25 -24.40
CA SER A 132 -11.28 -5.10 -23.90
C SER A 132 -10.80 -6.02 -22.78
N SER A 133 -9.66 -5.69 -22.16
CA SER A 133 -9.07 -6.52 -21.11
C SER A 133 -9.90 -6.42 -19.83
N GLN A 134 -10.37 -7.55 -19.32
CA GLN A 134 -11.10 -7.69 -18.05
C GLN A 134 -10.23 -8.45 -17.04
N GLN A 135 -8.97 -8.01 -16.87
CA GLN A 135 -7.95 -8.75 -16.11
C GLN A 135 -7.72 -8.23 -14.68
N SER A 136 -8.51 -7.27 -14.18
CA SER A 136 -8.41 -6.89 -12.77
C SER A 136 -8.77 -8.07 -11.86
N TYR A 137 -8.25 -8.06 -10.62
CA TYR A 137 -8.57 -9.09 -9.62
C TYR A 137 -10.08 -9.22 -9.40
N ASP A 138 -10.82 -8.11 -9.35
CA ASP A 138 -12.28 -8.11 -9.23
C ASP A 138 -12.96 -8.81 -10.42
N GLN A 139 -12.50 -8.55 -11.65
CA GLN A 139 -13.07 -9.20 -12.83
C GLN A 139 -12.73 -10.69 -12.88
N GLN A 140 -11.51 -11.07 -12.50
CA GLN A 140 -11.12 -12.48 -12.39
C GLN A 140 -11.97 -13.23 -11.35
N ILE A 141 -12.26 -12.61 -10.20
CA ILE A 141 -13.20 -13.14 -9.19
C ILE A 141 -14.59 -13.35 -9.81
N GLN A 142 -15.14 -12.33 -10.48
CA GLN A 142 -16.46 -12.39 -11.10
C GLN A 142 -16.55 -13.48 -12.17
N HIS A 143 -15.51 -13.64 -12.99
CA HIS A 143 -15.49 -14.68 -14.02
C HIS A 143 -15.33 -16.08 -13.43
N PHE A 144 -14.55 -16.23 -12.35
CA PHE A 144 -14.41 -17.51 -11.65
C PHE A 144 -15.69 -17.90 -10.91
N GLU A 145 -16.39 -16.94 -10.31
CA GLU A 145 -17.73 -17.14 -9.74
C GLU A 145 -18.73 -17.61 -10.80
N GLY A 146 -18.74 -16.95 -11.97
CA GLY A 146 -19.55 -17.39 -13.12
C GLY A 146 -19.21 -18.81 -13.60
N MET A 147 -17.93 -19.16 -13.67
CA MET A 147 -17.48 -20.53 -13.97
C MET A 147 -18.05 -21.54 -12.96
N ILE A 148 -17.93 -21.25 -11.66
CA ILE A 148 -18.43 -22.12 -10.59
C ILE A 148 -19.96 -22.29 -10.71
N SER A 149 -20.70 -21.22 -11.01
CA SER A 149 -22.16 -21.31 -11.21
C SER A 149 -22.54 -22.23 -12.38
N VAL A 150 -21.80 -22.18 -13.50
CA VAL A 150 -22.04 -23.11 -14.63
C VAL A 150 -21.81 -24.55 -14.19
N LEU A 151 -20.69 -24.84 -13.53
CA LEU A 151 -20.35 -26.18 -13.04
C LEU A 151 -21.40 -26.70 -12.04
N ALA A 152 -21.80 -25.88 -11.08
CA ALA A 152 -22.80 -26.24 -10.06
C ALA A 152 -24.20 -26.48 -10.66
N SER A 153 -24.50 -25.86 -11.81
CA SER A 153 -25.77 -26.06 -12.52
C SER A 153 -25.81 -27.32 -13.38
N GLU A 154 -24.69 -28.04 -13.51
CA GLU A 154 -24.59 -29.27 -14.31
C GLU A 154 -24.65 -30.53 -13.43
N PRO A 155 -25.78 -31.27 -13.43
CA PRO A 155 -25.94 -32.44 -12.57
C PRO A 155 -24.92 -33.56 -12.83
N SER A 156 -24.41 -33.67 -14.06
CA SER A 156 -23.39 -34.67 -14.40
C SER A 156 -21.96 -34.27 -14.01
N TYR A 157 -21.76 -33.05 -13.48
CA TYR A 157 -20.45 -32.58 -13.01
C TYR A 157 -20.16 -33.12 -11.60
N THR A 158 -19.65 -34.34 -11.53
CA THR A 158 -19.28 -35.03 -10.29
C THR A 158 -17.80 -35.48 -10.31
N PRO A 159 -16.84 -34.55 -10.25
CA PRO A 159 -15.41 -34.89 -10.31
C PRO A 159 -14.94 -35.61 -9.05
N ASN A 160 -14.01 -36.55 -9.23
CA ASN A 160 -13.40 -37.30 -8.13
C ASN A 160 -12.24 -36.53 -7.49
N GLU A 161 -11.57 -35.68 -8.28
CA GLU A 161 -10.45 -34.84 -7.85
C GLU A 161 -10.97 -33.69 -6.97
N THR A 162 -10.56 -33.69 -5.70
CA THR A 162 -11.03 -32.72 -4.69
C THR A 162 -10.91 -31.26 -5.15
N GLU A 163 -9.81 -30.90 -5.81
CA GLU A 163 -9.57 -29.54 -6.29
C GLU A 163 -10.53 -29.06 -7.40
N LEU A 164 -11.23 -29.98 -8.08
CA LEU A 164 -12.20 -29.67 -9.12
C LEU A 164 -13.65 -29.67 -8.60
N GLN A 165 -13.87 -30.10 -7.35
CA GLN A 165 -15.19 -30.14 -6.72
C GLN A 165 -15.70 -28.74 -6.41
N VAL A 166 -17.00 -28.51 -6.65
CA VAL A 166 -17.64 -27.20 -6.47
C VAL A 166 -17.41 -26.61 -5.07
N ALA A 167 -17.46 -27.43 -4.02
CA ALA A 167 -17.21 -26.96 -2.65
C ALA A 167 -15.80 -26.37 -2.48
N THR A 168 -14.77 -27.07 -2.98
CA THR A 168 -13.37 -26.59 -2.94
C THR A 168 -13.18 -25.33 -3.78
N LEU A 169 -13.85 -25.23 -4.94
CA LEU A 169 -13.83 -24.03 -5.76
C LEU A 169 -14.50 -22.83 -5.08
N GLN A 170 -15.58 -23.05 -4.33
CA GLN A 170 -16.23 -22.00 -3.52
C GLN A 170 -15.29 -21.51 -2.40
N THR A 171 -14.57 -22.41 -1.74
CA THR A 171 -13.53 -22.02 -0.76
C THR A 171 -12.45 -21.18 -1.42
N LYS A 172 -11.95 -21.60 -2.59
CA LYS A 172 -10.96 -20.83 -3.36
C LYS A 172 -11.51 -19.44 -3.73
N LEU A 173 -12.74 -19.36 -4.22
CA LEU A 173 -13.40 -18.09 -4.57
C LEU A 173 -13.44 -17.14 -3.37
N GLN A 174 -13.79 -17.65 -2.18
CA GLN A 174 -13.79 -16.86 -0.95
C GLN A 174 -12.38 -16.36 -0.61
N THR A 175 -11.35 -17.21 -0.71
CA THR A 175 -9.95 -16.79 -0.53
C THR A 175 -9.55 -15.67 -1.49
N LEU A 176 -9.97 -15.74 -2.76
CA LEU A 176 -9.69 -14.67 -3.74
C LEU A 176 -10.38 -13.35 -3.35
N LYS A 177 -11.65 -13.42 -2.91
CA LYS A 177 -12.41 -12.25 -2.42
C LYS A 177 -11.73 -11.63 -1.20
N ASP A 178 -11.36 -12.45 -0.22
CA ASP A 178 -10.76 -12.00 1.05
C ASP A 178 -9.38 -11.37 0.84
N THR A 179 -8.49 -12.05 0.10
CA THR A 179 -7.14 -11.52 -0.19
C THR A 179 -7.19 -10.23 -1.02
N ASN A 180 -8.16 -10.10 -1.94
CA ASN A 180 -8.35 -8.85 -2.68
C ASN A 180 -8.87 -7.71 -1.79
N ALA A 181 -9.83 -7.97 -0.89
CA ALA A 181 -10.32 -6.99 0.07
C ALA A 181 -9.22 -6.55 1.07
N GLN A 182 -8.36 -7.48 1.50
CA GLN A 182 -7.28 -7.21 2.43
C GLN A 182 -6.26 -6.21 1.87
N VAL A 183 -5.96 -6.26 0.57
CA VAL A 183 -5.06 -5.27 -0.07
C VAL A 183 -5.64 -3.86 0.03
N SER A 184 -6.94 -3.69 -0.28
CA SER A 184 -7.60 -2.39 -0.20
C SER A 184 -7.62 -1.84 1.23
N LYS A 185 -7.89 -2.71 2.23
CA LYS A 185 -7.84 -2.35 3.65
C LYS A 185 -6.43 -1.93 4.07
N ALA A 186 -5.42 -2.74 3.78
CA ALA A 186 -4.03 -2.46 4.17
C ALA A 186 -3.48 -1.18 3.50
N TYR A 187 -3.91 -0.91 2.25
CA TYR A 187 -3.57 0.34 1.57
C TYR A 187 -4.12 1.57 2.30
N ALA A 188 -5.39 1.52 2.73
CA ALA A 188 -5.99 2.60 3.51
C ALA A 188 -5.25 2.82 4.84
N GLU A 189 -4.85 1.74 5.51
CA GLU A 189 -4.10 1.80 6.77
C GLU A 189 -2.72 2.46 6.62
N VAL A 190 -1.93 2.09 5.59
CA VAL A 190 -0.63 2.75 5.33
C VAL A 190 -0.80 4.20 4.88
N SER A 191 -1.87 4.53 4.15
CA SER A 191 -2.17 5.91 3.78
C SER A 191 -2.47 6.76 5.02
N ASN A 192 -3.32 6.26 5.92
CA ASN A 192 -3.67 6.95 7.16
C ASN A 192 -2.46 7.11 8.10
N SER A 193 -1.60 6.09 8.21
CA SER A 193 -0.39 6.20 9.04
C SER A 193 0.58 7.27 8.52
N ARG A 194 0.71 7.44 7.19
CA ARG A 194 1.49 8.52 6.58
C ARG A 194 0.89 9.91 6.88
N LEU A 195 -0.44 10.03 6.86
CA LEU A 195 -1.12 11.28 7.24
C LEU A 195 -0.87 11.63 8.71
N GLU A 196 -1.01 10.67 9.63
CA GLU A 196 -0.75 10.90 11.06
C GLU A 196 0.72 11.29 11.33
N ARG A 197 1.67 10.59 10.71
CA ARG A 197 3.09 10.99 10.76
C ARG A 197 3.27 12.43 10.26
N ASN A 198 2.67 12.78 9.13
CA ASN A 198 2.78 14.14 8.59
C ASN A 198 2.17 15.19 9.52
N LYS A 199 1.04 14.90 10.18
CA LYS A 199 0.47 15.78 11.21
C LYS A 199 1.46 15.99 12.36
N ILE A 200 2.06 14.93 12.89
CA ILE A 200 3.01 15.02 14.01
C ILE A 200 4.26 15.81 13.61
N LEU A 201 4.79 15.61 12.40
CA LEU A 201 6.04 16.24 11.99
C LEU A 201 5.86 17.68 11.48
N TYR A 202 4.75 17.98 10.81
CA TYR A 202 4.64 19.14 9.92
C TYR A 202 3.40 20.02 10.15
N SER A 203 2.52 19.71 11.12
CA SER A 203 1.41 20.62 11.44
C SER A 203 1.93 22.00 11.80
N ASP A 204 1.21 23.04 11.37
CA ASP A 204 1.56 24.41 11.69
C ASP A 204 1.50 24.64 13.22
N ASP A 205 2.50 25.36 13.74
CA ASP A 205 2.68 25.77 15.15
C ASP A 205 2.81 24.64 16.19
N LYS A 206 2.59 23.39 15.80
CA LYS A 206 2.56 22.21 16.69
C LYS A 206 3.43 21.06 16.22
N GLY A 207 3.76 21.01 14.94
CA GLY A 207 4.59 19.97 14.35
C GLY A 207 6.02 20.04 14.88
N LEU A 208 6.71 18.90 14.83
CA LEU A 208 8.11 18.78 15.25
C LEU A 208 9.02 19.83 14.59
N VAL A 209 8.87 20.07 13.28
CA VAL A 209 9.71 21.04 12.56
C VAL A 209 9.50 22.47 13.08
N ASP A 210 8.25 22.87 13.29
CA ASP A 210 7.94 24.24 13.75
C ASP A 210 8.36 24.43 15.21
N THR A 211 8.12 23.42 16.05
CA THR A 211 8.57 23.39 17.45
C THR A 211 10.09 23.51 17.54
N ALA A 212 10.84 22.78 16.71
CA ALA A 212 12.30 22.89 16.65
C ALA A 212 12.77 24.31 16.27
N GLY A 213 12.07 24.95 15.32
CA GLY A 213 12.32 26.34 14.96
C GLY A 213 12.10 27.32 16.12
N GLU A 214 11.06 27.10 16.92
CA GLU A 214 10.78 27.90 18.11
C GLU A 214 11.79 27.69 19.23
N VAL A 215 12.22 26.45 19.49
CA VAL A 215 13.31 26.15 20.44
C VAL A 215 14.57 26.95 20.06
N LYS A 216 14.94 26.95 18.78
CA LYS A 216 16.09 27.74 18.29
C LYS A 216 15.92 29.23 18.52
N LYS A 217 14.72 29.77 18.27
CA LYS A 217 14.41 31.19 18.55
C LYS A 217 14.54 31.50 20.04
N TYR A 218 14.05 30.62 20.91
CA TYR A 218 14.15 30.77 22.36
C TYR A 218 15.61 30.78 22.83
N VAL A 219 16.42 29.78 22.45
CA VAL A 219 17.85 29.74 22.79
C VAL A 219 18.58 30.99 22.27
N LYS A 220 18.27 31.44 21.05
CA LYS A 220 18.83 32.68 20.50
C LYS A 220 18.47 33.91 21.34
N SER A 221 17.27 33.95 21.93
CA SER A 221 16.83 35.07 22.77
C SER A 221 17.52 35.09 24.15
N VAL A 222 17.82 33.91 24.71
CA VAL A 222 18.48 33.79 26.03
C VAL A 222 19.97 34.09 25.95
N TYR A 223 20.67 33.52 24.95
CA TYR A 223 22.13 33.61 24.87
C TYR A 223 22.65 34.64 23.84
N GLY A 224 21.81 35.05 22.89
CA GLY A 224 22.19 35.92 21.79
C GLY A 224 22.61 35.16 20.51
N ALA A 225 22.59 35.88 19.39
CA ALA A 225 22.79 35.30 18.06
C ALA A 225 24.22 34.81 17.77
N THR A 226 25.22 35.34 18.50
CA THR A 226 26.64 35.03 18.32
C THR A 226 27.19 34.12 19.42
N SER A 227 26.32 33.63 20.32
CA SER A 227 26.74 32.82 21.46
C SER A 227 27.23 31.43 21.02
N PRO A 228 28.16 30.80 21.78
CA PRO A 228 28.54 29.41 21.57
C PRO A 228 27.35 28.44 21.63
N GLU A 229 26.42 28.63 22.56
CA GLU A 229 25.22 27.80 22.77
C GLU A 229 24.28 27.85 21.55
N PHE A 230 23.97 29.05 21.05
CA PHE A 230 23.22 29.15 19.81
C PHE A 230 24.01 28.57 18.62
N GLY A 231 25.34 28.71 18.65
CA GLY A 231 26.27 28.09 17.70
C GLY A 231 26.15 26.56 17.62
N GLN A 232 25.90 25.87 18.73
CA GLN A 232 25.74 24.42 18.78
C GLN A 232 24.49 23.94 18.02
N ILE A 233 23.37 24.67 18.14
CA ILE A 233 22.09 24.21 17.60
C ILE A 233 21.71 24.84 16.26
N LYS A 234 22.31 25.98 15.87
CA LYS A 234 21.89 26.72 14.67
C LYS A 234 21.97 25.87 13.39
N GLY A 235 22.99 25.01 13.28
CA GLY A 235 23.26 24.17 12.12
C GLY A 235 22.38 22.93 12.00
N ILE A 236 21.65 22.54 13.04
CA ILE A 236 20.78 21.35 13.04
C ILE A 236 19.61 21.56 12.07
N ALA A 237 19.62 20.94 10.89
CA ALA A 237 18.63 21.26 9.86
C ALA A 237 17.26 20.62 10.13
N PHE A 238 16.17 21.38 9.90
CA PHE A 238 14.81 20.84 9.87
C PHE A 238 14.14 21.29 8.58
N LYS A 239 13.45 20.38 7.90
CA LYS A 239 12.76 20.64 6.63
C LYS A 239 11.36 20.03 6.65
N LYS A 240 10.36 20.82 6.25
CA LYS A 240 9.03 20.30 5.92
C LYS A 240 9.18 19.53 4.59
N GLU A 241 8.96 18.23 4.63
CA GLU A 241 8.93 17.39 3.43
C GLU A 241 7.53 17.50 2.78
N LYS A 242 7.47 17.53 1.45
CA LYS A 242 6.21 17.56 0.69
C LYS A 242 5.62 16.16 0.55
#